data_AF-X0Y4M3-F1
#
_entry.id   AF-X0Y4M3-F1
#
_cell.length_a   1.000
_cell.length_b   1.000
_cell.length_c   1.000
_cell.angle_alpha   90.00
_cell.angle_beta   90.00
_cell.angle_gamma   90.00
#
_symmetry.space_group_name_H-M   'P 1'
#
loop_
_entity.id
_entity.type
_entity.pdbx_description
1 polymer ?
#
loop_
_entity_poly.entity_id
_entity_poly.type
_entity_poly.pdbx_seq_one_letter_code
_entity_poly.pdbx_strand_id
1 'polypeptide(L)'
;MKAEFSTFQDVSKACGGRNIVLFGAGNIARKTLRKLDQRPRFIVDNSPNLWGTRQYGLEVKSPEPLRASGVFVIICTTSFDDVSEQLVGMGLEPGT
;
A
#
# COMPACT_ATOMS: atom_id res chain seq x y z
N MET A 1 -5.22 21.44 -2.03
CA MET A 1 -4.31 20.41 -1.49
C MET A 1 -3.22 20.17 -2.51
N LYS A 2 -1.96 20.48 -2.21
CA LYS A 2 -0.84 20.13 -3.11
C LYS A 2 -0.52 18.64 -2.86
N ALA A 3 -0.41 17.85 -3.91
CA ALA A 3 0.08 16.48 -3.77
C ALA A 3 1.57 16.54 -3.42
N GLU A 4 1.95 16.03 -2.24
CA GLU A 4 3.34 15.96 -1.79
C GLU A 4 4.18 15.00 -2.65
N PHE A 5 3.52 14.02 -3.27
CA PHE A 5 4.12 13.14 -4.26
C PHE A 5 3.57 13.48 -5.65
N SER A 6 4.43 14.02 -6.51
CA SER A 6 4.08 14.33 -7.90
C SER A 6 4.50 13.23 -8.87
N THR A 7 5.47 12.42 -8.47
CA THR A 7 6.05 11.34 -9.27
C THR A 7 6.28 10.07 -8.45
N PHE A 8 6.46 8.93 -9.12
CA PHE A 8 6.85 7.67 -8.48
C PHE A 8 8.28 7.73 -7.90
N GLN A 9 9.15 8.60 -8.42
CA GLN A 9 10.48 8.82 -7.86
C GLN A 9 10.41 9.48 -6.47
N ASP A 10 9.43 10.36 -6.25
CA ASP A 10 9.20 10.96 -4.93
C ASP A 10 8.78 9.90 -3.92
N VAL A 11 7.93 8.96 -4.35
CA VAL A 11 7.51 7.79 -3.54
C VAL A 11 8.71 6.90 -3.20
N SER A 12 9.58 6.60 -4.17
CA SER A 12 10.81 5.82 -3.94
C SER A 12 11.73 6.49 -2.92
N LYS A 13 11.87 7.82 -2.95
CA LYS A 13 12.66 8.58 -1.96
C LYS A 13 12.02 8.55 -0.58
N ALA A 14 10.72 8.80 -0.49
CA ALA A 14 9.98 8.86 0.77
C ALA A 14 9.90 7.51 1.49
N CYS A 15 9.91 6.41 0.74
CA CYS A 15 10.03 5.06 1.27
C CYS A 15 11.24 4.94 2.22
N GLY A 16 12.37 5.60 1.93
CA GLY A 16 13.54 5.64 2.82
C GLY A 16 14.10 4.25 3.15
N GLY A 17 13.95 3.28 2.24
CA GLY A 17 14.36 1.89 2.42
C GLY A 17 13.39 1.03 3.24
N ARG A 18 12.22 1.54 3.65
CA ARG A 18 11.16 0.75 4.28
C ARG A 18 10.62 -0.30 3.31
N ASN A 19 10.01 -1.35 3.86
CA ASN A 19 9.30 -2.33 3.02
C ASN A 19 8.01 -1.71 2.49
N ILE A 20 7.80 -1.75 1.17
CA ILE A 20 6.56 -1.28 0.56
C ILE A 20 5.47 -2.36 0.67
N VAL A 21 4.27 -1.95 1.07
CA VAL A 21 3.04 -2.75 1.03
C VAL A 21 1.99 -2.00 0.21
N LEU A 22 1.30 -2.70 -0.68
CA LEU A 22 0.16 -2.12 -1.41
C LEU A 22 -1.14 -2.42 -0.68
N PHE A 23 -2.00 -1.42 -0.53
CA PHE A 23 -3.33 -1.59 0.03
C PHE A 23 -4.39 -1.58 -1.07
N GLY A 24 -4.98 -2.71 -1.38
CA GLY A 24 -5.92 -2.93 -2.46
C GLY A 24 -5.32 -3.82 -3.55
N ALA A 25 -5.96 -4.94 -3.88
CA ALA A 25 -5.44 -5.93 -4.83
C ALA A 25 -5.93 -5.73 -6.27
N GLY A 26 -6.53 -4.58 -6.58
CA GLY A 26 -7.17 -4.29 -7.87
C GLY A 26 -6.23 -3.81 -8.98
N ASN A 27 -6.84 -3.30 -10.05
CA ASN A 27 -6.12 -2.80 -11.23
C ASN A 27 -5.15 -1.63 -10.93
N ILE A 28 -5.40 -0.84 -9.89
CA ILE A 28 -4.51 0.23 -9.47
C ILE A 28 -3.18 -0.37 -8.99
N ALA A 29 -3.22 -1.41 -8.14
CA ALA A 29 -2.01 -2.10 -7.70
C ALA A 29 -1.16 -2.63 -8.86
N ARG A 30 -1.79 -3.21 -9.89
CA ARG A 30 -1.07 -3.64 -11.11
C ARG A 30 -0.30 -2.50 -11.78
N LYS A 31 -0.93 -1.32 -11.90
CA LYS A 31 -0.33 -0.16 -12.54
C LYS A 31 0.78 0.43 -11.67
N THR A 32 0.55 0.49 -10.35
CA THR A 32 1.54 0.93 -9.35
C THR A 32 2.78 0.04 -9.38
N LEU A 33 2.62 -1.29 -9.37
CA LEU A 33 3.73 -2.26 -9.42
C LEU A 33 4.66 -2.05 -10.62
N ARG A 34 4.14 -1.63 -11.77
CA ARG A 34 4.94 -1.39 -12.98
C ARG A 34 5.78 -0.12 -12.92
N LYS A 35 5.48 0.78 -11.99
CA LYS A 35 6.11 2.10 -11.87
C LYS A 35 7.00 2.24 -10.64
N LEU A 36 6.91 1.31 -9.70
CA LEU A 36 7.79 1.28 -8.53
C LEU A 36 9.13 0.64 -8.90
N ASP A 37 10.21 1.27 -8.46
CA ASP A 37 11.56 0.71 -8.60
C ASP A 37 11.78 -0.46 -7.63
N GLN A 38 11.16 -0.38 -6.44
CA GLN A 38 11.22 -1.40 -5.41
C GLN A 38 9.96 -2.28 -5.45
N ARG A 39 10.16 -3.61 -5.47
CA ARG A 39 9.06 -4.57 -5.43
C ARG A 39 8.40 -4.59 -4.04
N PRO A 40 7.07 -4.40 -3.93
CA PRO A 40 6.35 -4.55 -2.67
C PRO A 40 6.44 -5.97 -2.12
N ARG A 41 6.38 -6.10 -0.79
CA ARG A 41 6.53 -7.40 -0.11
C ARG A 41 5.27 -8.26 -0.22
N PHE A 42 4.10 -7.64 -0.06
CA PHE A 42 2.79 -8.26 -0.17
C PHE A 42 1.74 -7.18 -0.46
N ILE A 43 0.52 -7.63 -0.72
CA ILE A 43 -0.66 -6.78 -0.86
C ILE A 43 -1.54 -7.03 0.38
N VAL A 44 -2.21 -6.00 0.88
CA VAL A 44 -3.32 -6.16 1.83
C VAL A 44 -4.61 -5.73 1.18
N ASP A 45 -5.73 -6.34 1.55
CA ASP A 45 -7.06 -5.95 1.08
C ASP A 45 -8.07 -6.20 2.20
N ASN A 46 -9.15 -5.44 2.24
CA ASN A 46 -10.21 -5.64 3.24
C ASN A 46 -11.11 -6.84 2.89
N SER A 47 -11.08 -7.33 1.64
CA SER A 47 -11.95 -8.40 1.15
C SER A 47 -11.42 -9.78 1.58
N PRO A 48 -12.08 -10.50 2.52
CA PRO A 48 -11.54 -11.75 3.06
C PRO A 48 -11.41 -12.89 2.05
N ASN A 49 -12.24 -12.86 1.00
CA ASN A 49 -12.18 -13.79 -0.12
C ASN A 49 -10.87 -13.70 -0.93
N LEU A 50 -10.11 -12.61 -0.79
CA LEU A 50 -8.81 -12.46 -1.45
C LEU A 50 -7.65 -12.96 -0.58
N TRP A 51 -7.84 -13.13 0.73
CA TRP A 51 -6.75 -13.47 1.63
C TRP A 51 -6.17 -14.87 1.34
N GLY A 52 -4.84 -14.98 1.35
CA GLY A 52 -4.12 -16.20 0.98
C GLY A 52 -4.02 -16.43 -0.54
N THR A 53 -4.73 -15.65 -1.36
CA THR A 53 -4.56 -15.68 -2.82
C THR A 53 -3.28 -14.96 -3.24
N ARG A 54 -2.89 -15.12 -4.51
CA ARG A 54 -1.80 -14.36 -5.12
C ARG A 54 -2.32 -13.45 -6.22
N GLN A 55 -1.96 -12.18 -6.15
CA GLN A 55 -2.21 -11.19 -7.18
C GLN A 55 -0.88 -10.62 -7.65
N TYR A 56 -0.62 -10.68 -8.96
CA TYR A 56 0.62 -10.18 -9.56
C TYR A 56 1.89 -10.81 -8.94
N GLY A 57 1.78 -12.07 -8.51
CA GLY A 57 2.85 -12.81 -7.85
C GLY A 57 3.08 -12.44 -6.37
N LEU A 58 2.30 -11.52 -5.80
CA LEU A 58 2.32 -11.13 -4.40
C LEU A 58 1.16 -11.79 -3.64
N GLU A 59 1.43 -12.25 -2.42
CA GLU A 59 0.38 -12.76 -1.53
C GLU A 59 -0.53 -11.61 -1.08
N VAL A 60 -1.85 -11.85 -1.04
CA VAL A 60 -2.83 -10.92 -0.48
C VAL A 60 -3.15 -11.32 0.96
N LYS A 61 -3.05 -10.37 1.89
CA LYS A 61 -3.26 -10.58 3.33
C LYS A 61 -4.36 -9.68 3.87
N SER A 62 -4.82 -9.98 5.08
CA SER A 62 -5.59 -9.01 5.86
C SER A 62 -4.71 -7.81 6.23
N PRO A 63 -5.30 -6.65 6.54
CA PRO A 63 -4.54 -5.46 6.93
C PRO A 63 -3.94 -5.58 8.34
N GLU A 64 -4.45 -6.44 9.22
CA GLU A 64 -4.01 -6.58 10.62
C GLU A 64 -2.49 -6.56 10.86
N PRO A 65 -1.64 -7.23 10.04
CA PRO A 65 -0.19 -7.21 10.21
C PRO A 65 0.46 -5.82 10.08
N LEU A 66 -0.25 -4.79 9.59
CA LEU A 66 0.30 -3.46 9.40
C LEU A 66 0.60 -2.71 10.70
N ARG A 67 -0.16 -2.96 11.79
CA ARG A 67 -0.10 -2.20 13.06
C ARG A 67 1.29 -2.09 13.72
N ALA A 68 2.23 -2.97 13.39
CA ALA A 68 3.55 -3.03 14.05
C ALA A 68 4.73 -3.11 13.06
N SER A 69 4.49 -2.82 11.79
CA SER A 69 5.38 -3.31 10.72
C SER A 69 6.43 -2.31 10.21
N GLY A 70 6.34 -1.03 10.59
CA GLY A 70 7.27 0.01 10.12
C GLY A 70 7.33 0.13 8.58
N VAL A 71 6.28 -0.29 7.89
CA VAL A 71 6.21 -0.36 6.43
C VAL A 71 5.80 0.97 5.82
N PHE A 72 6.04 1.09 4.52
CA PHE A 72 5.50 2.16 3.69
C PHE A 72 4.27 1.64 2.94
N VAL A 73 3.08 2.17 3.26
CA VAL A 73 1.83 1.73 2.63
C VAL A 73 1.47 2.63 1.46
N ILE A 74 1.19 2.04 0.31
CA ILE A 74 0.66 2.75 -0.86
C ILE A 74 -0.79 2.32 -1.09
N ILE A 75 -1.73 3.25 -0.93
CA ILE A 75 -3.14 3.01 -1.17
C ILE A 75 -3.39 2.83 -2.67
N CYS A 76 -3.96 1.68 -3.03
CA CYS A 76 -4.22 1.21 -4.39
C CYS A 76 -5.70 0.85 -4.58
N THR A 77 -6.60 1.61 -3.95
CA THR A 77 -8.06 1.48 -4.08
C THR A 77 -8.71 2.83 -4.32
N THR A 78 -9.93 2.83 -4.86
CA THR A 78 -10.77 4.03 -4.99
C THR A 78 -11.42 4.43 -3.67
N SER A 79 -11.55 3.52 -2.71
CA SER A 79 -12.00 3.80 -1.33
C SER A 79 -10.86 4.34 -0.48
N PHE A 80 -10.11 5.32 -1.00
CA PHE A 80 -8.90 5.79 -0.34
C PHE A 80 -9.18 6.58 0.94
N ASP A 81 -10.34 7.25 1.04
CA ASP A 81 -10.75 7.95 2.27
C ASP A 81 -10.93 6.96 3.42
N ASP A 82 -11.78 5.94 3.24
CA ASP A 82 -12.02 4.89 4.26
C ASP A 82 -10.74 4.16 4.67
N VAL A 83 -9.89 3.83 3.69
CA VAL A 83 -8.61 3.15 3.96
C VAL A 83 -7.63 4.06 4.68
N SER A 84 -7.63 5.36 4.39
CA SER A 84 -6.77 6.32 5.10
C SER A 84 -7.16 6.40 6.57
N GLU A 85 -8.45 6.52 6.87
CA GLU A 85 -8.95 6.52 8.26
C GLU A 85 -8.62 5.21 8.98
N GLN A 86 -8.79 4.07 8.31
CA GLN A 86 -8.42 2.76 8.83
C GLN A 86 -6.92 2.70 9.19
N LEU A 87 -6.04 3.13 8.29
CA LEU A 87 -4.59 3.11 8.50
C LEU A 87 -4.17 4.03 9.66
N VAL A 88 -4.79 5.21 9.77
CA VAL A 88 -4.58 6.12 10.92
C VAL A 88 -5.04 5.47 12.22
N GLY A 89 -6.21 4.83 12.24
CA GLY A 89 -6.70 4.06 13.40
C GLY A 89 -5.82 2.85 13.76
N MET A 90 -4.99 2.38 12.82
CA MET A 90 -3.99 1.33 13.02
C MET A 90 -2.62 1.87 13.45
N GLY A 91 -2.47 3.19 13.61
CA GLY A 91 -1.25 3.85 14.07
C GLY A 91 -0.26 4.18 12.96
N LEU A 92 -0.68 4.16 11.68
CA LEU A 92 0.14 4.66 10.58
C LEU A 92 -0.10 6.15 10.36
N GLU A 93 0.94 6.86 9.98
CA GLU A 93 0.88 8.28 9.66
C GLU A 93 0.86 8.50 8.14
N PRO A 94 0.06 9.45 7.62
CA PRO A 94 0.15 9.87 6.23
C PRO A 94 1.56 10.35 5.89
N GLY A 95 2.06 9.99 4.70
CA GLY A 95 3.32 10.54 4.21
C GLY A 95 3.16 12.04 3.98
N THR A 96 3.99 12.83 4.66
CA THR A 96 4.15 14.28 4.49
C THR A 96 5.45 14.62 3.76
#